data_AF-A0A0A1UB38-F1
#
_entry.id   AF-A0A0A1UB38-F1
#
_cell.length_a   1.000
_cell.length_b   1.000
_cell.length_c   1.000
_cell.angle_alpha   90.00
_cell.angle_beta   90.00
_cell.angle_gamma   90.00
#
_symmetry.space_group_name_H-M   'P 1'
#
loop_
_entity.id
_entity.type
_entity.pdbx_description
1 polymer ?
#
loop_
_entity_poly.entity_id
_entity_poly.type
_entity_poly.pdbx_seq_one_letter_code
_entity_poly.pdbx_strand_id
1 'polypeptide(L)'
;MKKSDQTKTQKQFKEAFGEKLNALEKIPLKFTKMERPIEVIDTTPPPSLYPIFSTDTLSYTSLSTYPFRNGKKIGNPICDKAKAVMYKDVMIVVIADGCGLGTNVFSASENAVNTITKSMIENIDKCKTTTDVAEVMVDSVVMGHFSIIEKSPETFCIGTTTVLLSVVAFTMTNLPVILTLSIGDCSAFIISKSQSRACQVVSDSKTSLKEATDCGGRIGPFVDKNFPDLRNASLTLTHCEKNDVFLVATDGFVDNFNPSFLGNCPSELGLFCQDWEAARECPNFLEKKKKWTENLVYSFFNTSQSISNFIEKMSEYVVGTTQASRRYLETKPGERLPIDPVRYPGKCDHGTVIAFKIKKRIEETEDLSSIIPMYSSSLFGGGEAVGLGRMKSEKPQKLVVCQNPTKSAKRDSLRETKNTSAAEIDSQASLEPIEIFPDDVVIKFTPEDKPLSMKFSSESQIPTPALGRSIGEEIKPKE
;
A
#
# COMPACT_ATOMS: atom_id res chain seq x y z
N MET A 1 23.00 9.48 -13.39
CA MET A 1 23.88 9.01 -12.28
C MET A 1 25.22 8.52 -12.86
N LYS A 2 26.36 8.65 -12.15
CA LYS A 2 27.66 8.14 -12.65
C LYS A 2 27.72 6.61 -12.52
N LYS A 3 28.46 5.94 -13.42
CA LYS A 3 28.68 4.48 -13.36
C LYS A 3 29.26 4.01 -12.02
N SER A 4 30.14 4.82 -11.41
CA SER A 4 30.68 4.57 -10.07
C SER A 4 29.61 4.48 -8.99
N ASP A 5 28.58 5.32 -9.09
CA ASP A 5 27.50 5.39 -8.10
C ASP A 5 26.54 4.21 -8.26
N GLN A 6 26.29 3.78 -9.50
CA GLN A 6 25.53 2.56 -9.79
C GLN A 6 26.23 1.33 -9.18
N THR A 7 27.54 1.16 -9.44
CA THR A 7 28.31 0.05 -8.86
C THR A 7 28.32 0.08 -7.34
N LYS A 8 28.45 1.27 -6.74
CA LYS A 8 28.41 1.40 -5.27
C LYS A 8 27.03 1.07 -4.71
N THR A 9 25.95 1.49 -5.37
CA THR A 9 24.57 1.17 -4.97
C THR A 9 24.32 -0.32 -5.02
N GLN A 10 24.69 -0.99 -6.12
CA GLN A 10 24.60 -2.44 -6.24
C GLN A 10 25.38 -3.16 -5.13
N LYS A 11 26.57 -2.64 -4.77
CA LYS A 11 27.34 -3.17 -3.66
C LYS A 11 26.60 -3.04 -2.32
N GLN A 12 25.95 -1.90 -2.04
CA GLN A 12 25.17 -1.72 -0.81
C GLN A 12 24.01 -2.70 -0.71
N PHE A 13 23.27 -2.93 -1.80
CA PHE A 13 22.22 -3.94 -1.84
C PHE A 13 22.77 -5.36 -1.62
N LYS A 14 23.90 -5.69 -2.26
CA LYS A 14 24.57 -6.98 -2.04
C LYS A 14 25.03 -7.16 -0.59
N GLU A 15 25.55 -6.12 0.04
CA GLU A 15 25.93 -6.14 1.46
C GLU A 15 24.70 -6.29 2.36
N ALA A 16 23.60 -5.61 2.07
CA ALA A 16 22.37 -5.66 2.87
C ALA A 16 21.63 -7.02 2.78
N PHE A 17 21.64 -7.65 1.60
CA PHE A 17 20.85 -8.86 1.32
C PHE A 17 21.68 -10.14 1.16
N GLY A 18 23.00 -10.06 0.96
CA GLY A 18 23.84 -11.20 0.59
C GLY A 18 23.82 -12.35 1.59
N GLU A 19 23.99 -12.06 2.88
CA GLU A 19 23.89 -13.09 3.94
C GLU A 19 22.48 -13.69 4.01
N LYS A 20 21.45 -12.87 3.82
CA LYS A 20 20.05 -13.30 3.86
C LYS A 20 19.71 -14.20 2.68
N LEU A 21 20.19 -13.87 1.48
CA LEU A 21 20.07 -14.71 0.27
C LEU A 21 20.73 -16.07 0.47
N ASN A 22 21.93 -16.09 1.06
CA ASN A 22 22.67 -17.33 1.31
C ASN A 22 22.01 -18.21 2.39
N ALA A 23 21.32 -17.59 3.35
CA ALA A 23 20.63 -18.29 4.44
C ALA A 23 19.22 -18.80 4.06
N LEU A 24 18.67 -18.38 2.91
CA LEU A 24 17.35 -18.80 2.46
C LEU A 24 17.31 -20.29 2.11
N GLU A 25 16.30 -20.99 2.60
CA GLU A 25 16.02 -22.35 2.18
C GLU A 25 15.73 -22.39 0.67
N LYS A 26 16.42 -23.26 -0.06
CA LYS A 26 16.28 -23.43 -1.51
C LYS A 26 15.20 -24.46 -1.83
N ILE A 27 13.96 -24.00 -1.95
CA ILE A 27 12.78 -24.85 -2.21
C ILE A 27 12.43 -24.80 -3.71
N PRO A 28 12.27 -25.95 -4.38
CA PRO A 28 11.79 -25.99 -5.77
C PRO A 28 10.36 -25.47 -5.91
N LEU A 29 10.16 -24.56 -6.85
CA LEU A 29 8.89 -23.91 -7.15
C LEU A 29 8.27 -24.45 -8.45
N LYS A 30 6.95 -24.37 -8.52
CA LYS A 30 6.18 -24.70 -9.71
C LYS A 30 5.50 -23.45 -10.23
N PHE A 31 5.89 -23.03 -11.42
CA PHE A 31 5.22 -21.96 -12.17
C PHE A 31 4.50 -22.54 -13.37
N THR A 32 3.22 -22.22 -13.50
CA THR A 32 2.44 -22.52 -14.70
C THR A 32 2.76 -21.43 -15.71
N LYS A 33 3.02 -21.81 -16.97
CA LYS A 33 3.38 -20.87 -18.04
C LYS A 33 2.41 -19.68 -18.05
N MET A 34 2.97 -18.48 -17.92
CA MET A 34 2.22 -17.23 -17.73
C MET A 34 2.05 -16.52 -19.07
N GLU A 35 0.86 -16.55 -19.66
CA GLU A 35 0.58 -15.73 -20.86
C GLU A 35 0.12 -14.32 -20.48
N ARG A 36 -0.62 -14.19 -19.37
CA ARG A 36 -1.11 -12.93 -18.83
C ARG A 36 -1.47 -13.07 -17.34
N PRO A 37 -1.44 -11.97 -16.57
CA PRO A 37 -2.00 -11.96 -15.24
C PRO A 37 -3.52 -12.16 -15.28
N ILE A 38 -4.06 -12.83 -14.26
CA ILE A 38 -5.49 -13.00 -14.01
C ILE A 38 -6.08 -11.69 -13.49
N GLU A 39 -5.34 -11.00 -12.61
CA GLU A 39 -5.77 -9.76 -11.99
C GLU A 39 -4.57 -8.83 -11.77
N VAL A 40 -4.79 -7.53 -12.00
CA VAL A 40 -3.82 -6.47 -11.75
C VAL A 40 -4.50 -5.40 -10.89
N ILE A 41 -3.87 -5.06 -9.77
CA ILE A 41 -4.32 -4.03 -8.84
C ILE A 41 -3.45 -2.79 -8.99
N ASP A 42 -4.08 -1.62 -8.96
CA ASP A 42 -3.44 -0.32 -8.73
C ASP A 42 -4.26 0.42 -7.67
N THR A 43 -3.62 0.82 -6.57
CA THR A 43 -4.34 1.38 -5.41
C THR A 43 -4.61 2.87 -5.50
N THR A 44 -4.29 3.55 -6.61
CA THR A 44 -4.49 5.00 -6.75
C THR A 44 -5.97 5.36 -6.60
N PRO A 45 -6.41 5.99 -5.49
CA PRO A 45 -7.83 6.27 -5.28
C PRO A 45 -8.25 7.57 -5.96
N PRO A 46 -9.56 7.74 -6.26
CA PRO A 46 -10.07 8.99 -6.76
C PRO A 46 -9.95 10.11 -5.71
N PRO A 47 -9.76 11.37 -6.12
CA PRO A 47 -9.41 12.48 -5.22
C PRO A 47 -10.45 12.85 -4.16
N SER A 48 -11.69 12.35 -4.29
CA SER A 48 -12.83 12.72 -3.43
C SER A 48 -13.47 11.53 -2.70
N LEU A 49 -13.01 10.30 -2.88
CA LEU A 49 -13.58 9.10 -2.27
C LEU A 49 -12.49 8.09 -1.95
N TYR A 50 -12.68 7.34 -0.86
CA TYR A 50 -11.82 6.22 -0.49
C TYR A 50 -12.61 4.91 -0.58
N PRO A 51 -12.79 4.36 -1.80
CA PRO A 51 -13.50 3.10 -1.98
C PRO A 51 -12.70 1.93 -1.42
N ILE A 52 -13.42 0.88 -1.03
CA ILE A 52 -12.85 -0.45 -0.84
C ILE A 52 -13.19 -1.24 -2.09
N PHE A 53 -12.15 -1.74 -2.75
CA PHE A 53 -12.29 -2.67 -3.86
C PHE A 53 -12.17 -4.09 -3.31
N SER A 54 -12.97 -5.01 -3.83
CA SER A 54 -12.95 -6.40 -3.36
C SER A 54 -13.48 -7.39 -4.37
N THR A 55 -12.92 -8.59 -4.31
CA THR A 55 -13.46 -9.83 -4.85
C THR A 55 -13.73 -10.80 -3.68
N ASP A 56 -14.04 -12.06 -3.96
CA ASP A 56 -14.15 -13.10 -2.92
C ASP A 56 -12.83 -13.40 -2.21
N THR A 57 -11.70 -13.04 -2.83
CA THR A 57 -10.37 -13.47 -2.40
C THR A 57 -9.37 -12.35 -2.26
N LEU A 58 -9.76 -11.12 -2.57
CA LEU A 58 -8.95 -9.94 -2.51
C LEU A 58 -9.79 -8.79 -1.95
N SER A 59 -9.19 -7.93 -1.14
CA SER A 59 -9.73 -6.60 -0.89
C SER A 59 -8.60 -5.63 -0.61
N TYR A 60 -8.78 -4.39 -1.06
CA TYR A 60 -7.82 -3.33 -0.84
C TYR A 60 -8.48 -1.96 -0.76
N THR A 61 -7.78 -1.03 -0.13
CA THR A 61 -8.11 0.39 -0.13
C THR A 61 -6.86 1.24 0.08
N SER A 62 -6.94 2.49 -0.35
CA SER A 62 -5.98 3.53 -0.03
C SER A 62 -6.75 4.76 0.41
N LEU A 63 -6.36 5.33 1.55
CA LEU A 63 -7.05 6.44 2.19
C LEU A 63 -6.05 7.45 2.77
N SER A 64 -6.55 8.65 3.07
CA SER A 64 -5.77 9.68 3.77
C SER A 64 -6.49 10.07 5.06
N THR A 65 -5.81 9.90 6.19
CA THR A 65 -6.26 10.38 7.50
C THR A 65 -5.73 11.76 7.84
N TYR A 66 -5.07 12.45 6.90
CA TYR A 66 -4.73 13.87 7.07
C TYR A 66 -5.99 14.75 7.20
N PRO A 67 -5.90 15.89 7.90
CA PRO A 67 -7.02 16.80 8.08
C PRO A 67 -7.46 17.47 6.77
N PHE A 68 -8.70 17.94 6.72
CA PHE A 68 -9.21 18.78 5.65
C PHE A 68 -9.15 20.25 6.05
N ARG A 69 -8.45 21.08 5.26
CA ARG A 69 -8.22 22.49 5.59
C ARG A 69 -8.48 23.39 4.39
N ASN A 70 -9.24 24.46 4.59
CA ASN A 70 -9.53 25.47 3.57
C ASN A 70 -10.05 24.87 2.24
N GLY A 71 -10.99 23.91 2.30
CA GLY A 71 -11.53 23.28 1.10
C GLY A 71 -10.58 22.26 0.45
N LYS A 72 -9.45 21.93 1.07
CA LYS A 72 -8.44 21.01 0.51
C LYS A 72 -8.05 19.93 1.51
N LYS A 73 -7.96 18.70 1.01
CA LYS A 73 -7.38 17.58 1.76
C LYS A 73 -5.87 17.79 1.86
N ILE A 74 -5.36 17.91 3.09
CA ILE A 74 -3.92 17.97 3.33
C ILE A 74 -3.29 16.62 2.97
N GLY A 75 -2.05 16.64 2.53
CA GLY A 75 -1.31 15.45 2.14
C GLY A 75 -1.53 15.02 0.70
N ASN A 76 -2.56 15.52 0.01
CA ASN A 76 -2.75 15.18 -1.41
C ASN A 76 -1.54 15.63 -2.29
N PRO A 77 -1.15 14.83 -3.30
CA PRO A 77 -1.68 13.49 -3.62
C PRO A 77 -1.24 12.42 -2.60
N ILE A 78 -2.01 11.33 -2.47
CA ILE A 78 -1.65 10.19 -1.61
C ILE A 78 -0.30 9.61 -2.05
N CYS A 79 0.70 9.72 -1.18
CA CYS A 79 2.06 9.28 -1.44
C CYS A 79 2.23 7.75 -1.37
N ASP A 80 1.29 7.03 -0.78
CA ASP A 80 1.30 5.56 -0.82
C ASP A 80 0.99 5.05 -2.22
N LYS A 81 1.71 4.00 -2.63
CA LYS A 81 1.45 3.29 -3.88
C LYS A 81 1.53 1.80 -3.65
N ALA A 82 0.62 1.05 -4.26
CA ALA A 82 0.71 -0.39 -4.28
C ALA A 82 0.19 -0.98 -5.60
N LYS A 83 0.82 -2.08 -6.00
CA LYS A 83 0.40 -2.92 -7.11
C LYS A 83 0.43 -4.37 -6.70
N ALA A 84 -0.52 -5.12 -7.21
CA ALA A 84 -0.50 -6.57 -7.11
C ALA A 84 -0.78 -7.18 -8.48
N VAL A 85 -0.13 -8.30 -8.74
CA VAL A 85 -0.28 -9.06 -9.97
C VAL A 85 -0.50 -10.52 -9.59
N MET A 86 -1.64 -11.07 -10.01
CA MET A 86 -2.02 -12.44 -9.68
C MET A 86 -1.96 -13.33 -10.91
N TYR A 87 -1.31 -14.47 -10.77
CA TYR A 87 -1.30 -15.59 -11.70
C TYR A 87 -1.91 -16.83 -11.03
N LYS A 88 -1.96 -17.94 -11.76
CA LYS A 88 -2.53 -19.20 -11.28
C LYS A 88 -1.86 -19.70 -9.99
N ASP A 89 -0.54 -19.61 -9.94
CA ASP A 89 0.31 -20.14 -8.86
C ASP A 89 1.37 -19.13 -8.37
N VAL A 90 1.22 -17.86 -8.73
CA VAL A 90 2.09 -16.78 -8.26
C VAL A 90 1.25 -15.57 -7.93
N MET A 91 1.61 -14.88 -6.86
CA MET A 91 1.17 -13.52 -6.63
C MET A 91 2.35 -12.65 -6.30
N ILE A 92 2.43 -11.49 -6.93
CA ILE A 92 3.44 -10.47 -6.67
C ILE A 92 2.70 -9.27 -6.09
N VAL A 93 3.15 -8.76 -4.95
CA VAL A 93 2.59 -7.54 -4.35
C VAL A 93 3.74 -6.62 -3.99
N VAL A 94 3.64 -5.37 -4.43
CA VAL A 94 4.57 -4.29 -4.10
C VAL A 94 3.75 -3.19 -3.47
N ILE A 95 4.12 -2.78 -2.26
CA ILE A 95 3.55 -1.62 -1.57
C ILE A 95 4.69 -0.72 -1.10
N ALA A 96 4.46 0.58 -1.17
CA ALA A 96 5.43 1.61 -0.86
C ALA A 96 4.71 2.78 -0.17
N ASP A 97 5.20 3.17 1.00
CA ASP A 97 4.89 4.46 1.61
C ASP A 97 5.92 5.48 1.11
N GLY A 98 5.43 6.60 0.60
CA GLY A 98 6.28 7.71 0.19
C GLY A 98 6.71 8.53 1.41
N CYS A 99 8.01 8.62 1.66
CA CYS A 99 8.54 9.29 2.85
C CYS A 99 8.35 10.82 2.78
N GLY A 100 7.25 11.31 3.34
CA GLY A 100 6.87 12.72 3.37
C GLY A 100 5.63 13.02 2.51
N LEU A 101 5.45 14.28 2.14
CA LEU A 101 4.27 14.74 1.40
C LEU A 101 4.65 15.44 0.09
N GLY A 102 3.70 15.43 -0.85
CA GLY A 102 3.79 16.20 -2.09
C GLY A 102 4.22 15.38 -3.30
N THR A 103 4.29 16.07 -4.43
CA THR A 103 4.41 15.44 -5.75
C THR A 103 5.71 14.66 -5.95
N ASN A 104 6.82 15.12 -5.38
CA ASN A 104 8.11 14.43 -5.52
C ASN A 104 8.12 13.09 -4.79
N VAL A 105 7.45 13.03 -3.64
CA VAL A 105 7.32 11.83 -2.82
C VAL A 105 6.37 10.83 -3.47
N PHE A 106 5.19 11.29 -3.90
CA PHE A 106 4.26 10.54 -4.73
C PHE A 106 4.93 9.93 -5.98
N SER A 107 5.73 10.76 -6.65
CA SER A 107 6.45 10.41 -7.87
C SER A 107 7.52 9.34 -7.62
N ALA A 108 8.13 9.32 -6.44
CA ALA A 108 9.12 8.32 -6.04
C ALA A 108 8.47 6.96 -5.73
N SER A 109 7.40 6.93 -4.93
CA SER A 109 6.66 5.70 -4.62
C SER A 109 6.02 5.09 -5.87
N GLU A 110 5.47 5.91 -6.76
CA GLU A 110 4.89 5.46 -8.02
C GLU A 110 5.93 4.82 -8.94
N ASN A 111 7.10 5.46 -9.08
CA ASN A 111 8.19 4.91 -9.88
C ASN A 111 8.74 3.61 -9.32
N ALA A 112 8.95 3.55 -8.00
CA ALA A 112 9.40 2.35 -7.33
C ALA A 112 8.46 1.19 -7.62
N VAL A 113 7.17 1.36 -7.29
CA VAL A 113 6.16 0.31 -7.40
C VAL A 113 6.01 -0.13 -8.86
N ASN A 114 5.95 0.80 -9.81
CA ASN A 114 5.83 0.47 -11.23
C ASN A 114 7.03 -0.31 -11.76
N THR A 115 8.25 0.18 -11.46
CA THR A 115 9.49 -0.43 -11.96
C THR A 115 9.74 -1.79 -11.33
N ILE A 116 9.56 -1.91 -10.02
CA ILE A 116 9.72 -3.18 -9.30
C ILE A 116 8.71 -4.20 -9.81
N THR A 117 7.43 -3.82 -9.93
CA THR A 117 6.38 -4.73 -10.42
C THR A 117 6.70 -5.20 -11.84
N LYS A 118 7.09 -4.28 -12.73
CA LYS A 118 7.48 -4.63 -14.11
C LYS A 118 8.67 -5.60 -14.14
N SER A 119 9.74 -5.30 -13.42
CA SER A 119 10.92 -6.16 -13.33
C SER A 119 10.58 -7.56 -12.80
N MET A 120 9.71 -7.66 -11.80
CA MET A 120 9.24 -8.94 -11.29
C MET A 120 8.48 -9.72 -12.36
N ILE A 121 7.51 -9.10 -13.05
CA ILE A 121 6.74 -9.76 -14.12
C ILE A 121 7.65 -10.33 -15.21
N GLU A 122 8.67 -9.56 -15.63
CA GLU A 122 9.57 -9.92 -16.73
C GLU A 122 10.56 -11.06 -16.41
N ASN A 123 10.70 -11.43 -15.13
CA ASN A 123 11.72 -12.37 -14.66
C ASN A 123 11.20 -13.52 -13.81
N ILE A 124 9.99 -13.42 -13.25
CA ILE A 124 9.45 -14.43 -12.33
C ILE A 124 9.22 -15.80 -12.98
N ASP A 125 8.98 -15.85 -14.29
CA ASP A 125 8.83 -17.08 -15.07
C ASP A 125 10.14 -17.87 -15.24
N LYS A 126 11.29 -17.20 -15.09
CA LYS A 126 12.63 -17.79 -15.20
C LYS A 126 13.07 -18.46 -13.90
N CYS A 127 12.45 -18.10 -12.78
CA CYS A 127 12.77 -18.64 -11.47
C CYS A 127 12.36 -20.12 -11.37
N LYS A 128 13.14 -20.92 -10.62
CA LYS A 128 12.84 -22.34 -10.34
C LYS A 128 12.87 -22.65 -8.86
N THR A 129 13.46 -21.79 -8.06
CA THR A 129 13.60 -21.94 -6.61
C THR A 129 13.27 -20.64 -5.88
N THR A 130 13.01 -20.75 -4.59
CA THR A 130 12.86 -19.61 -3.68
C THR A 130 14.06 -18.67 -3.73
N THR A 131 15.28 -19.20 -3.84
CA THR A 131 16.50 -18.38 -3.99
C THR A 131 16.48 -17.57 -5.28
N ASP A 132 16.08 -18.17 -6.41
CA ASP A 132 16.00 -17.45 -7.69
C ASP A 132 14.97 -16.29 -7.62
N VAL A 133 13.83 -16.53 -6.95
CA VAL A 133 12.82 -15.48 -6.73
C VAL A 133 13.39 -14.36 -5.88
N ALA A 134 14.10 -14.70 -4.80
CA ALA A 134 14.68 -13.72 -3.90
C ALA A 134 15.76 -12.86 -4.58
N GLU A 135 16.59 -13.45 -5.44
CA GLU A 135 17.57 -12.70 -6.26
C GLU A 135 16.85 -11.71 -7.18
N VAL A 136 15.82 -12.16 -7.90
CA VAL A 136 14.99 -11.29 -8.75
C VAL A 136 14.30 -10.18 -7.94
N MET A 137 13.85 -10.46 -6.72
CA MET A 137 13.27 -9.44 -5.82
C MET A 137 14.30 -8.36 -5.48
N VAL A 138 15.53 -8.74 -5.13
CA VAL A 138 16.60 -7.77 -4.81
C VAL A 138 16.92 -6.93 -6.05
N ASP A 139 17.15 -7.57 -7.20
CA ASP A 139 17.47 -6.87 -8.46
C ASP A 139 16.35 -5.90 -8.88
N SER A 140 15.09 -6.31 -8.72
CA SER A 140 13.93 -5.47 -9.01
C SER A 140 13.89 -4.22 -8.13
N VAL A 141 14.24 -4.32 -6.85
CA VAL A 141 14.32 -3.17 -5.94
C VAL A 141 15.50 -2.26 -6.27
N VAL A 142 16.64 -2.81 -6.72
CA VAL A 142 17.75 -2.00 -7.26
C VAL A 142 17.29 -1.17 -8.45
N MET A 143 16.56 -1.79 -9.39
CA MET A 143 15.97 -1.08 -10.54
C MET A 143 14.96 -0.02 -10.09
N GLY A 144 14.12 -0.33 -9.10
CA GLY A 144 13.20 0.63 -8.48
C GLY A 144 13.93 1.85 -7.93
N HIS A 145 15.02 1.64 -7.19
CA HIS A 145 15.86 2.72 -6.68
C HIS A 145 16.41 3.60 -7.83
N PHE A 146 17.00 3.00 -8.88
CA PHE A 146 17.54 3.76 -10.01
C PHE A 146 16.45 4.57 -10.74
N SER A 147 15.25 4.01 -10.91
CA SER A 147 14.13 4.71 -11.55
C SER A 147 13.69 5.97 -10.81
N ILE A 148 13.91 6.04 -9.49
CA ILE A 148 13.64 7.26 -8.70
C ILE A 148 14.72 8.31 -8.99
N ILE A 149 15.98 7.90 -9.00
CA ILE A 149 17.13 8.80 -9.22
C ILE A 149 17.15 9.39 -10.62
N GLU A 150 16.68 8.65 -11.63
CA GLU A 150 16.69 9.09 -13.03
C GLU A 150 15.66 10.20 -13.34
N LYS A 151 14.72 10.50 -12.44
CA LYS A 151 13.69 11.53 -12.65
C LYS A 151 14.20 12.96 -12.64
N SER A 152 15.31 13.25 -11.98
CA SER A 152 15.88 14.59 -11.93
C SER A 152 17.39 14.55 -11.77
N PRO A 153 18.15 15.45 -12.41
CA PRO A 153 19.57 15.62 -12.11
C PRO A 153 19.81 16.21 -10.71
N GLU A 154 18.80 16.87 -10.12
CA GLU A 154 18.88 17.56 -8.83
C GLU A 154 18.30 16.70 -7.70
N THR A 155 19.17 16.20 -6.81
CA THR A 155 18.79 15.29 -5.73
C THR A 155 17.74 15.83 -4.77
N PHE A 156 17.72 17.14 -4.52
CA PHE A 156 16.77 17.78 -3.60
C PHE A 156 15.34 17.82 -4.15
N CYS A 157 15.16 17.61 -5.46
CA CYS A 157 13.86 17.53 -6.13
C CYS A 157 13.31 16.10 -6.17
N ILE A 158 14.00 15.12 -5.61
CA ILE A 158 13.64 13.70 -5.70
C ILE A 158 13.11 13.23 -4.36
N GLY A 159 11.92 12.61 -4.37
CA GLY A 159 11.36 11.98 -3.18
C GLY A 159 12.06 10.67 -2.80
N THR A 160 11.71 10.14 -1.64
CA THR A 160 12.15 8.81 -1.19
C THR A 160 10.92 7.99 -0.79
N THR A 161 11.07 6.67 -0.72
CA THR A 161 9.95 5.78 -0.42
C THR A 161 10.44 4.49 0.23
N THR A 162 9.62 3.92 1.10
CA THR A 162 9.78 2.55 1.60
C THR A 162 9.37 1.54 0.53
N VAL A 163 9.72 0.27 0.71
CA VAL A 163 9.30 -0.82 -0.18
C VAL A 163 9.05 -2.07 0.65
N LEU A 164 7.87 -2.66 0.46
CA LEU A 164 7.56 -4.03 0.86
C LEU A 164 7.12 -4.80 -0.39
N LEU A 165 7.97 -5.74 -0.81
CA LEU A 165 7.76 -6.62 -1.95
C LEU A 165 7.54 -8.04 -1.43
N SER A 166 6.38 -8.61 -1.73
CA SER A 166 6.03 -9.98 -1.36
C SER A 166 5.69 -10.81 -2.58
N VAL A 167 6.18 -12.05 -2.61
CA VAL A 167 5.86 -13.06 -3.62
C VAL A 167 5.27 -14.28 -2.92
N VAL A 168 4.03 -14.61 -3.24
CA VAL A 168 3.41 -15.88 -2.87
C VAL A 168 3.60 -16.85 -4.03
N ALA A 169 4.24 -17.97 -3.77
CA ALA A 169 4.48 -19.02 -4.76
C ALA A 169 4.09 -20.39 -4.20
N PHE A 170 3.93 -21.37 -5.09
CA PHE A 170 3.64 -22.75 -4.69
C PHE A 170 4.82 -23.68 -5.01
N THR A 171 5.18 -24.52 -4.04
CA THR A 171 6.21 -25.54 -4.20
C THR A 171 5.79 -26.61 -5.21
N MET A 172 6.73 -27.48 -5.60
CA MET A 172 6.44 -28.68 -6.39
C MET A 172 5.41 -29.61 -5.72
N THR A 173 5.36 -29.63 -4.39
CA THR A 173 4.35 -30.36 -3.59
C THR A 173 3.06 -29.59 -3.36
N ASN A 174 2.89 -28.45 -4.05
CA ASN A 174 1.69 -27.61 -3.99
C ASN A 174 1.42 -27.01 -2.60
N LEU A 175 2.47 -26.75 -1.82
CA LEU A 175 2.41 -26.00 -0.56
C LEU A 175 2.72 -24.52 -0.83
N PRO A 176 2.00 -23.56 -0.23
CA PRO A 176 2.30 -22.16 -0.44
C PRO A 176 3.47 -21.70 0.44
N VAL A 177 4.31 -20.84 -0.13
CA VAL A 177 5.39 -20.13 0.55
C VAL A 177 5.33 -18.65 0.19
N ILE A 178 5.79 -17.80 1.10
CA ILE A 178 5.81 -16.35 0.93
C ILE A 178 7.24 -15.88 1.09
N LEU A 179 7.79 -15.27 0.04
CA LEU A 179 9.01 -14.47 0.15
C LEU A 179 8.62 -13.03 0.38
N THR A 180 9.25 -12.37 1.34
CA THR A 180 9.02 -10.95 1.61
C THR A 180 10.34 -10.22 1.76
N LEU A 181 10.52 -9.18 0.96
CA LEU A 181 11.61 -8.21 1.04
C LEU A 181 11.03 -6.90 1.57
N SER A 182 11.59 -6.37 2.65
CA SER A 182 11.18 -5.09 3.22
C SER A 182 12.36 -4.14 3.39
N ILE A 183 12.15 -2.88 3.03
CA ILE A 183 13.01 -1.72 3.30
C ILE A 183 12.09 -0.61 3.80
N GLY A 184 12.17 -0.28 5.08
CA GLY A 184 11.22 0.64 5.73
C GLY A 184 10.34 -0.04 6.77
N ASP A 185 9.16 0.52 7.00
CA ASP A 185 8.25 0.20 8.10
C ASP A 185 6.84 -0.23 7.64
N CYS A 186 6.66 -0.50 6.36
CA CYS A 186 5.50 -1.26 5.87
C CYS A 186 5.49 -2.66 6.52
N SER A 187 4.29 -3.17 6.83
CA SER A 187 4.13 -4.46 7.52
C SER A 187 3.33 -5.48 6.72
N ALA A 188 3.60 -6.75 7.00
CA ALA A 188 2.89 -7.89 6.45
C ALA A 188 2.40 -8.83 7.56
N PHE A 189 1.21 -9.41 7.39
CA PHE A 189 0.60 -10.37 8.30
C PHE A 189 0.11 -11.60 7.54
N ILE A 190 0.28 -12.78 8.15
CA ILE A 190 -0.43 -13.99 7.79
C ILE A 190 -1.51 -14.22 8.83
N ILE A 191 -2.75 -14.34 8.39
CA ILE A 191 -3.91 -14.52 9.23
C ILE A 191 -4.50 -15.89 8.96
N SER A 192 -4.43 -16.75 9.96
CA SER A 192 -4.86 -18.14 9.86
C SER A 192 -6.11 -18.38 10.68
N LYS A 193 -7.18 -18.79 9.99
CA LYS A 193 -8.44 -19.19 10.65
C LYS A 193 -8.30 -20.54 11.36
N SER A 194 -7.54 -21.47 10.78
CA SER A 194 -7.29 -22.80 11.39
C SER A 194 -6.54 -22.66 12.71
N GLN A 195 -5.55 -21.77 12.76
CA GLN A 195 -4.72 -21.54 13.95
C GLN A 195 -5.25 -20.43 14.86
N SER A 196 -6.39 -19.83 14.50
CA SER A 196 -7.03 -18.73 15.22
C SER A 196 -6.07 -17.60 15.62
N ARG A 197 -5.20 -17.17 14.71
CA ARG A 197 -4.19 -16.14 14.98
C ARG A 197 -3.82 -15.33 13.76
N ALA A 198 -3.39 -14.10 13.97
CA ALA A 198 -2.57 -13.36 13.03
C ALA A 198 -1.09 -13.48 13.44
N CYS A 199 -0.19 -13.43 12.47
CA CYS A 199 1.25 -13.49 12.63
C CYS A 199 1.88 -12.40 11.80
N GLN A 200 2.54 -11.43 12.43
CA GLN A 200 3.29 -10.40 11.72
C GLN A 200 4.59 -11.01 11.18
N VAL A 201 4.76 -10.97 9.86
CA VAL A 201 5.90 -11.56 9.13
C VAL A 201 7.02 -10.56 8.94
N VAL A 202 6.66 -9.28 8.81
CA VAL A 202 7.59 -8.14 8.78
C VAL A 202 7.22 -7.24 9.94
N SER A 203 8.08 -7.17 10.94
CA SER A 203 7.88 -6.32 12.12
C SER A 203 8.37 -4.91 11.85
N ASP A 204 7.61 -3.95 12.35
CA ASP A 204 8.05 -2.57 12.51
C ASP A 204 9.16 -2.48 13.59
N SER A 205 10.18 -1.67 13.33
CA SER A 205 11.29 -1.37 14.25
C SER A 205 10.97 -0.24 15.24
N LYS A 206 9.85 0.47 15.12
CA LYS A 206 9.52 1.63 15.97
C LYS A 206 9.36 1.22 17.42
N THR A 207 10.30 1.67 18.25
CA THR A 207 10.26 1.46 19.70
C THR A 207 9.52 2.59 20.42
N SER A 208 9.32 3.75 19.78
CA SER A 208 8.69 4.92 20.39
C SER A 208 7.96 5.88 19.45
N LEU A 209 7.17 6.78 20.04
CA LEU A 209 6.50 7.90 19.35
C LEU A 209 7.48 8.91 18.76
N LYS A 210 8.70 9.03 19.32
CA LYS A 210 9.73 9.96 18.82
C LYS A 210 10.38 9.47 17.53
N GLU A 211 10.31 8.16 17.29
CA GLU A 211 10.80 7.50 16.07
C GLU A 211 9.73 7.44 14.97
N ALA A 212 8.53 7.98 15.19
CA ALA A 212 7.41 7.90 14.24
C ALA A 212 7.69 8.50 12.85
N THR A 213 8.73 9.33 12.71
CA THR A 213 9.15 9.94 11.44
C THR A 213 10.34 9.24 10.78
N ASP A 214 11.02 8.31 11.46
CA ASP A 214 12.08 7.50 10.85
C ASP A 214 11.52 6.14 10.45
N CYS A 215 11.34 5.95 9.14
CA CYS A 215 10.93 4.66 8.57
C CYS A 215 12.02 3.58 8.67
N GLY A 216 13.22 3.92 9.14
CA GLY A 216 14.35 3.01 9.31
C GLY A 216 15.12 2.71 8.03
N GLY A 217 14.44 2.60 6.88
CA GLY A 217 15.04 2.39 5.56
C GLY A 217 14.16 2.93 4.44
N ARG A 218 14.77 3.30 3.31
CA ARG A 218 14.09 3.84 2.12
C ARG A 218 14.97 3.74 0.87
N ILE A 219 14.34 3.65 -0.29
CA ILE A 219 15.00 3.82 -1.59
C ILE A 219 14.75 5.24 -2.14
N GLY A 220 15.47 5.61 -3.21
CA GLY A 220 15.70 6.99 -3.60
C GLY A 220 16.93 7.60 -2.91
N PRO A 221 17.18 8.91 -3.08
CA PRO A 221 18.38 9.56 -2.57
C PRO A 221 18.23 9.87 -1.09
N PHE A 222 18.97 9.15 -0.24
CA PHE A 222 19.04 9.36 1.20
C PHE A 222 20.46 9.81 1.60
N VAL A 223 20.56 10.89 2.38
CA VAL A 223 21.82 11.52 2.85
C VAL A 223 22.77 11.85 1.69
N ASP A 224 22.71 13.08 1.18
CA ASP A 224 23.60 13.68 0.16
C ASP A 224 24.48 12.67 -0.58
N LYS A 225 23.95 11.92 -1.58
CA LYS A 225 24.66 11.22 -2.70
C LYS A 225 23.86 10.07 -3.37
N ASN A 226 22.61 10.25 -3.81
CA ASN A 226 21.88 9.23 -4.60
C ASN A 226 21.74 7.82 -4.00
N PHE A 227 22.19 7.56 -2.77
CA PHE A 227 22.26 6.20 -2.20
C PHE A 227 20.99 5.89 -1.38
N PRO A 228 20.56 4.63 -1.32
CA PRO A 228 19.45 4.22 -0.48
C PRO A 228 19.84 4.16 1.01
N ASP A 229 18.84 4.14 1.87
CA ASP A 229 18.95 3.73 3.28
C ASP A 229 18.49 2.29 3.45
N LEU A 230 19.41 1.39 3.79
CA LEU A 230 19.15 -0.05 3.89
C LEU A 230 19.32 -0.58 5.33
N ARG A 231 19.34 0.29 6.34
CA ARG A 231 19.64 -0.07 7.76
C ARG A 231 18.73 -1.19 8.30
N ASN A 232 17.46 -1.21 7.90
CA ASN A 232 16.49 -2.22 8.32
C ASN A 232 16.06 -3.18 7.19
N ALA A 233 16.85 -3.26 6.11
CA ALA A 233 16.55 -4.12 4.98
C ALA A 233 16.46 -5.60 5.41
N SER A 234 15.34 -6.25 5.09
CA SER A 234 15.04 -7.63 5.47
C SER A 234 14.52 -8.45 4.30
N LEU A 235 14.78 -9.75 4.35
CA LEU A 235 14.36 -10.74 3.36
C LEU A 235 14.04 -12.03 4.11
N THR A 236 12.79 -12.47 4.01
CA THR A 236 12.28 -13.62 4.77
C THR A 236 11.53 -14.58 3.86
N LEU A 237 11.62 -15.87 4.18
CA LEU A 237 10.80 -16.94 3.62
C LEU A 237 9.89 -17.47 4.72
N THR A 238 8.59 -17.48 4.47
CA THR A 238 7.58 -17.90 5.44
C THR A 238 6.70 -18.98 4.85
N HIS A 239 6.52 -20.06 5.59
CA HIS A 239 5.55 -21.11 5.26
C HIS A 239 4.16 -20.69 5.72
N CYS A 240 3.15 -21.01 4.92
CA CYS A 240 1.76 -20.71 5.22
C CYS A 240 0.85 -21.86 4.80
N GLU A 241 -0.42 -21.79 5.19
CA GLU A 241 -1.43 -22.76 4.80
C GLU A 241 -2.29 -22.22 3.65
N LYS A 242 -2.89 -23.14 2.89
CA LYS A 242 -3.90 -22.76 1.91
C LYS A 242 -5.11 -22.18 2.64
N ASN A 243 -5.67 -21.11 2.07
CA ASN A 243 -6.78 -20.32 2.59
C ASN A 243 -6.45 -19.41 3.79
N ASP A 244 -5.20 -19.36 4.23
CA ASP A 244 -4.75 -18.23 5.05
C ASP A 244 -4.93 -16.91 4.28
N VAL A 245 -5.06 -15.80 5.00
CA VAL A 245 -5.10 -14.45 4.41
C VAL A 245 -3.75 -13.79 4.60
N PHE A 246 -3.16 -13.33 3.50
CA PHE A 246 -2.00 -12.45 3.53
C PHE A 246 -2.47 -11.00 3.46
N LEU A 247 -1.98 -10.18 4.38
CA LEU A 247 -2.29 -8.76 4.50
C LEU A 247 -0.98 -7.98 4.42
N VAL A 248 -0.90 -7.00 3.53
CA VAL A 248 0.19 -6.01 3.51
C VAL A 248 -0.39 -4.61 3.70
N ALA A 249 0.32 -3.78 4.45
CA ALA A 249 -0.14 -2.43 4.76
C ALA A 249 1.04 -1.45 4.95
N THR A 250 0.81 -0.19 4.61
CA THR A 250 1.70 0.92 4.98
C THR A 250 1.54 1.27 6.47
N ASP A 251 2.51 2.03 6.99
CA ASP A 251 2.57 2.39 8.41
C ASP A 251 1.38 3.27 8.84
N GLY A 252 0.80 4.08 7.95
CA GLY A 252 -0.42 4.82 8.23
C GLY A 252 -1.64 3.96 8.58
N PHE A 253 -1.63 2.67 8.25
CA PHE A 253 -2.57 1.69 8.84
C PHE A 253 -2.05 1.10 10.14
N VAL A 254 -0.81 0.65 10.15
CA VAL A 254 -0.29 -0.25 11.19
C VAL A 254 0.11 0.49 12.47
N ASP A 255 0.62 1.72 12.36
CA ASP A 255 0.91 2.60 13.51
C ASP A 255 -0.37 2.87 14.32
N ASN A 256 -1.54 2.88 13.67
CA ASN A 256 -2.83 3.04 14.32
C ASN A 256 -3.30 1.80 15.09
N PHE A 257 -2.56 0.69 15.05
CA PHE A 257 -2.78 -0.50 15.91
C PHE A 257 -1.74 -0.61 17.03
N ASN A 258 -0.73 0.26 17.02
CA ASN A 258 0.36 0.23 17.99
C ASN A 258 -0.11 0.82 19.33
N PRO A 259 0.01 0.09 20.45
CA PRO A 259 -0.54 0.51 21.73
C PRO A 259 0.05 1.83 22.23
N SER A 260 1.28 2.16 21.84
CA SER A 260 1.90 3.45 22.20
C SER A 260 1.21 4.64 21.51
N PHE A 261 0.72 4.47 20.28
CA PHE A 261 -0.04 5.50 19.55
C PHE A 261 -1.50 5.57 19.99
N LEU A 262 -2.01 4.52 20.63
CA LEU A 262 -3.39 4.43 21.12
C LEU A 262 -3.57 4.99 22.54
N GLY A 263 -2.49 5.43 23.18
CA GLY A 263 -2.53 5.96 24.55
C GLY A 263 -2.63 4.88 25.62
N ASN A 264 -2.44 3.60 25.27
CA ASN A 264 -2.40 2.51 26.25
C ASN A 264 -1.15 2.63 27.13
N CYS A 265 -1.26 2.21 28.38
CA CYS A 265 -0.12 2.11 29.29
C CYS A 265 0.66 0.80 29.05
N PRO A 266 1.99 0.77 29.27
CA PRO A 266 2.77 -0.48 29.15
C PRO A 266 2.24 -1.63 30.03
N SER A 267 1.66 -1.31 31.18
CA SER A 267 1.06 -2.28 32.09
C SER A 267 -0.10 -3.08 31.45
N GLU A 268 -0.78 -2.53 30.45
CA GLU A 268 -1.84 -3.21 29.69
C GLU A 268 -1.28 -4.33 28.80
N LEU A 269 0.01 -4.26 28.45
CA LEU A 269 0.76 -5.33 27.80
C LEU A 269 1.44 -6.26 28.82
N GLY A 270 1.18 -6.05 30.11
CA GLY A 270 1.88 -6.72 31.22
C GLY A 270 3.34 -6.29 31.34
N LEU A 271 3.69 -5.07 30.94
CA LEU A 271 5.02 -4.48 31.16
C LEU A 271 4.96 -3.59 32.40
N PHE A 272 5.59 -4.01 33.48
CA PHE A 272 5.56 -3.31 34.77
C PHE A 272 6.59 -2.18 34.81
N CYS A 273 6.31 -1.09 34.09
CA CYS A 273 7.16 0.09 34.00
C CYS A 273 6.29 1.36 33.95
N GLN A 274 6.91 2.52 34.17
CA GLN A 274 6.19 3.79 34.31
C GLN A 274 5.68 4.34 32.98
N ASP A 275 6.46 4.16 31.90
CA ASP A 275 6.17 4.72 30.59
C ASP A 275 6.78 3.86 29.45
N TRP A 276 6.51 4.26 28.21
CA TRP A 276 7.00 3.57 27.02
C TRP A 276 8.52 3.68 26.81
N GLU A 277 9.20 4.64 27.45
CA GLU A 277 10.66 4.76 27.38
C GLU A 277 11.32 3.71 28.28
N ALA A 278 10.85 3.61 29.53
CA ALA A 278 11.26 2.56 30.46
C ALA A 278 10.85 1.15 29.96
N ALA A 279 9.75 1.05 29.21
CA ALA A 279 9.29 -0.20 28.62
C ALA A 279 10.30 -0.81 27.64
N ARG A 280 11.15 0.00 26.98
CA ARG A 280 12.12 -0.48 26.00
C ARG A 280 13.15 -1.44 26.59
N GLU A 281 13.49 -1.23 27.86
CA GLU A 281 14.43 -2.04 28.62
C GLU A 281 13.79 -3.31 29.21
N CYS A 282 12.45 -3.43 29.11
CA CYS A 282 11.75 -4.60 29.63
C CYS A 282 11.98 -5.83 28.73
N PRO A 283 12.16 -7.02 29.32
CA PRO A 283 12.20 -8.27 28.56
C PRO A 283 10.95 -8.43 27.69
N ASN A 284 11.14 -8.89 26.46
CA ASN A 284 10.06 -9.17 25.50
C ASN A 284 9.21 -7.94 25.13
N PHE A 285 9.72 -6.72 25.30
CA PHE A 285 9.03 -5.48 24.94
C PHE A 285 8.45 -5.50 23.51
N LEU A 286 9.30 -5.77 22.53
CA LEU A 286 8.92 -5.84 21.12
C LEU A 286 7.92 -6.98 20.84
N GLU A 287 8.14 -8.14 21.46
CA GLU A 287 7.25 -9.30 21.31
C GLU A 287 5.84 -8.99 21.85
N LYS A 288 5.73 -8.33 23.00
CA LYS A 288 4.44 -7.94 23.58
C LYS A 288 3.71 -6.91 22.73
N LYS A 289 4.41 -5.92 22.18
CA LYS A 289 3.83 -4.94 21.23
C LYS A 289 3.35 -5.61 19.94
N LYS A 290 4.18 -6.50 19.39
CA LYS A 290 3.82 -7.32 18.24
C LYS A 290 2.57 -8.16 18.53
N LYS A 291 2.52 -8.83 19.68
CA LYS A 291 1.40 -9.68 20.05
C LYS A 291 0.09 -8.92 20.23
N TRP A 292 0.15 -7.72 20.81
CA TRP A 292 -0.99 -6.81 20.88
C TRP A 292 -1.56 -6.51 19.48
N THR A 293 -0.68 -6.11 18.56
CA THR A 293 -1.04 -5.77 17.18
C THR A 293 -1.63 -6.98 16.45
N GLU A 294 -1.01 -8.16 16.57
CA GLU A 294 -1.51 -9.42 16.00
C GLU A 294 -2.90 -9.78 16.53
N ASN A 295 -3.12 -9.65 17.84
CA ASN A 295 -4.42 -9.94 18.46
C ASN A 295 -5.51 -8.98 17.96
N LEU A 296 -5.19 -7.69 17.81
CA LEU A 296 -6.10 -6.69 17.29
C LEU A 296 -6.47 -6.97 15.83
N VAL A 297 -5.47 -7.21 14.97
CA VAL A 297 -5.69 -7.57 13.55
C VAL A 297 -6.54 -8.84 13.44
N TYR A 298 -6.23 -9.87 14.24
CA TYR A 298 -7.03 -11.10 14.25
C TYR A 298 -8.47 -10.86 14.71
N SER A 299 -8.70 -9.96 15.67
CA SER A 299 -10.05 -9.64 16.16
C SER A 299 -10.95 -9.06 15.07
N PHE A 300 -10.40 -8.19 14.20
CA PHE A 300 -11.14 -7.70 13.04
C PHE A 300 -11.46 -8.85 12.08
N PHE A 301 -10.47 -9.68 11.75
CA PHE A 301 -10.67 -10.81 10.85
C PHE A 301 -11.71 -11.81 11.39
N ASN A 302 -11.60 -12.19 12.66
CA ASN A 302 -12.46 -13.20 13.29
C ASN A 302 -13.93 -12.77 13.34
N THR A 303 -14.20 -11.47 13.46
CA THR A 303 -15.56 -10.93 13.45
C THR A 303 -16.06 -10.61 12.04
N SER A 304 -15.23 -10.78 11.00
CA SER A 304 -15.56 -10.40 9.63
C SER A 304 -16.25 -11.52 8.86
N GLN A 305 -17.25 -11.15 8.07
CA GLN A 305 -17.99 -12.10 7.22
C GLN A 305 -17.29 -12.34 5.87
N SER A 306 -16.48 -11.38 5.43
CA SER A 306 -15.75 -11.41 4.16
C SER A 306 -14.42 -10.66 4.28
N ILE A 307 -13.56 -10.78 3.27
CA ILE A 307 -12.29 -10.03 3.23
C ILE A 307 -12.53 -8.52 3.05
N SER A 308 -13.60 -8.15 2.33
CA SER A 308 -14.05 -6.76 2.20
C SER A 308 -14.49 -6.18 3.55
N ASN A 309 -15.32 -6.92 4.31
CA ASN A 309 -15.74 -6.48 5.64
C ASN A 309 -14.57 -6.41 6.63
N PHE A 310 -13.56 -7.26 6.46
CA PHE A 310 -12.32 -7.19 7.24
C PHE A 310 -11.54 -5.90 6.98
N ILE A 311 -11.31 -5.55 5.72
CA ILE A 311 -10.66 -4.27 5.35
C ILE A 311 -11.50 -3.07 5.80
N GLU A 312 -12.82 -3.15 5.67
CA GLU A 312 -13.74 -2.09 6.13
C GLU A 312 -13.61 -1.83 7.63
N LYS A 313 -13.66 -2.88 8.46
CA LYS A 313 -13.50 -2.75 9.92
C LYS A 313 -12.15 -2.20 10.33
N MET A 314 -11.07 -2.66 9.70
CA MET A 314 -9.73 -2.11 9.95
C MET A 314 -9.66 -0.62 9.61
N SER A 315 -10.21 -0.25 8.45
CA SER A 315 -10.21 1.14 7.99
C SER A 315 -11.09 2.03 8.87
N GLU A 316 -12.27 1.55 9.27
CA GLU A 316 -13.16 2.24 10.19
C GLU A 316 -12.46 2.49 11.54
N TYR A 317 -11.74 1.50 12.06
CA TYR A 317 -10.94 1.66 13.28
C TYR A 317 -9.86 2.74 13.11
N VAL A 318 -9.06 2.67 12.04
CA VAL A 318 -8.01 3.67 11.77
C VAL A 318 -8.60 5.08 11.66
N VAL A 319 -9.71 5.23 10.94
CA VAL A 319 -10.40 6.52 10.78
C VAL A 319 -10.98 7.01 12.12
N GLY A 320 -11.58 6.13 12.91
CA GLY A 320 -12.11 6.44 14.24
C GLY A 320 -11.01 6.91 15.19
N THR A 321 -9.92 6.15 15.30
CA THR A 321 -8.76 6.44 16.14
C THR A 321 -8.19 7.83 15.86
N THR A 322 -8.00 8.16 14.59
CA THR A 322 -7.37 9.43 14.18
C THR A 322 -8.32 10.64 14.18
N GLN A 323 -9.60 10.46 14.56
CA GLN A 323 -10.61 11.52 14.48
C GLN A 323 -10.30 12.74 15.36
N ALA A 324 -9.86 12.53 16.61
CA ALA A 324 -9.53 13.62 17.52
C ALA A 324 -8.32 14.43 17.02
N SER A 325 -7.30 13.74 16.53
CA SER A 325 -6.08 14.30 15.94
C SER A 325 -6.39 15.14 14.70
N ARG A 326 -7.25 14.64 13.80
CA ARG A 326 -7.73 15.41 12.65
C ARG A 326 -8.46 16.67 13.08
N ARG A 327 -9.47 16.56 13.95
CA ARG A 327 -10.27 17.72 14.40
C ARG A 327 -9.41 18.81 15.04
N TYR A 328 -8.40 18.42 15.81
CA TYR A 328 -7.42 19.36 16.36
C TYR A 328 -6.71 20.13 15.25
N LEU A 329 -6.13 19.43 14.28
CA LEU A 329 -5.37 20.05 13.18
C LEU A 329 -6.25 20.89 12.23
N GLU A 330 -7.54 20.55 12.09
CA GLU A 330 -8.52 21.32 11.32
C GLU A 330 -8.89 22.63 12.02
N THR A 331 -9.09 22.58 13.34
CA THR A 331 -9.49 23.75 14.15
C THR A 331 -8.32 24.67 14.53
N LYS A 332 -7.09 24.14 14.50
CA LYS A 332 -5.85 24.86 14.86
C LYS A 332 -4.84 24.87 13.71
N PRO A 333 -5.17 25.58 12.63
CA PRO A 333 -4.38 25.59 11.41
C PRO A 333 -2.94 26.11 11.65
N GLY A 334 -1.94 25.25 11.45
CA GLY A 334 -0.52 25.59 11.55
C GLY A 334 0.12 25.22 12.89
N GLU A 335 -0.67 24.77 13.87
CA GLU A 335 -0.13 24.14 15.07
C GLU A 335 0.31 22.71 14.78
N ARG A 336 1.34 22.25 15.51
CA ARG A 336 1.69 20.83 15.55
C ARG A 336 0.73 20.11 16.49
N LEU A 337 0.42 18.84 16.19
CA LEU A 337 -0.34 18.00 17.09
C LEU A 337 0.45 17.82 18.41
N PRO A 338 -0.14 18.05 19.59
CA PRO A 338 0.50 17.74 20.86
C PRO A 338 0.84 16.25 20.97
N ILE A 339 1.98 15.93 21.59
CA ILE A 339 2.39 14.54 21.86
C ILE A 339 1.60 14.05 23.09
N ASP A 340 0.34 13.73 22.89
CA ASP A 340 -0.59 13.21 23.90
C ASP A 340 -1.47 12.13 23.25
N PRO A 341 -0.99 10.88 23.17
CA PRO A 341 -1.72 9.80 22.49
C PRO A 341 -2.99 9.38 23.23
N VAL A 342 -3.20 9.82 24.49
CA VAL A 342 -4.46 9.59 25.22
C VAL A 342 -5.55 10.52 24.68
N ARG A 343 -5.21 11.79 24.44
CA ARG A 343 -6.15 12.80 23.92
C ARG A 343 -6.25 12.81 22.39
N TYR A 344 -5.14 12.52 21.71
CA TYR A 344 -5.00 12.53 20.26
C TYR A 344 -4.40 11.21 19.78
N PRO A 345 -5.16 10.10 19.90
CA PRO A 345 -4.65 8.80 19.51
C PRO A 345 -4.43 8.69 18.00
N GLY A 346 -3.56 7.75 17.63
CA GLY A 346 -3.25 7.40 16.26
C GLY A 346 -2.33 8.36 15.54
N LYS A 347 -1.87 7.93 14.37
CA LYS A 347 -1.03 8.70 13.45
C LYS A 347 -1.89 9.10 12.25
N CYS A 348 -1.99 10.42 12.01
CA CYS A 348 -2.60 10.92 10.77
C CYS A 348 -1.58 10.78 9.63
N ASP A 349 -1.87 9.88 8.70
CA ASP A 349 -1.04 9.62 7.53
C ASP A 349 -1.84 9.15 6.31
N HIS A 350 -1.15 8.90 5.20
CA HIS A 350 -1.63 8.05 4.13
C HIS A 350 -1.61 6.58 4.56
N GLY A 351 -2.67 5.86 4.26
CA GLY A 351 -2.79 4.45 4.63
C GLY A 351 -3.26 3.65 3.42
N THR A 352 -2.53 2.60 3.09
CA THR A 352 -2.86 1.65 2.03
C THR A 352 -2.77 0.24 2.57
N VAL A 353 -3.75 -0.59 2.23
CA VAL A 353 -3.83 -1.98 2.67
C VAL A 353 -4.33 -2.88 1.56
N ILE A 354 -3.73 -4.05 1.41
CA ILE A 354 -4.15 -5.12 0.50
C ILE A 354 -4.22 -6.42 1.30
N ALA A 355 -5.37 -7.10 1.27
CA ALA A 355 -5.56 -8.42 1.82
C ALA A 355 -5.96 -9.40 0.72
N PHE A 356 -5.39 -10.60 0.69
CA PHE A 356 -5.85 -11.66 -0.20
C PHE A 356 -5.72 -13.07 0.40
N LYS A 357 -6.60 -13.97 -0.03
CA LYS A 357 -6.58 -15.38 0.34
C LYS A 357 -5.48 -16.13 -0.43
N ILE A 358 -4.65 -16.87 0.29
CA ILE A 358 -3.58 -17.72 -0.24
C ILE A 358 -4.19 -19.00 -0.81
N LYS A 359 -4.45 -19.00 -2.12
CA LYS A 359 -4.87 -20.19 -2.87
C LYS A 359 -4.45 -20.04 -4.32
N LYS A 360 -4.27 -21.16 -5.01
CA LYS A 360 -4.14 -21.15 -6.47
C LYS A 360 -5.41 -20.58 -7.07
N ARG A 361 -5.25 -19.73 -8.08
CA ARG A 361 -6.37 -19.18 -8.83
C ARG A 361 -6.73 -20.14 -9.96
N ILE A 362 -8.01 -20.17 -10.31
CA ILE A 362 -8.50 -20.81 -11.53
C ILE A 362 -8.46 -19.73 -12.61
N GLU A 363 -8.41 -20.08 -13.88
CA GLU A 363 -8.31 -19.12 -15.01
C GLU A 363 -9.54 -18.19 -15.15
N GLU A 364 -10.55 -18.35 -14.31
CA GLU A 364 -11.71 -17.47 -14.25
C GLU A 364 -11.39 -16.21 -13.44
N THR A 365 -11.66 -15.06 -14.05
CA THR A 365 -11.56 -13.75 -13.39
C THR A 365 -12.63 -13.63 -12.31
N GLU A 366 -12.27 -13.19 -11.12
CA GLU A 366 -13.24 -12.83 -10.09
C GLU A 366 -13.86 -11.46 -10.42
N ASP A 367 -15.15 -11.30 -10.15
CA ASP A 367 -15.81 -10.01 -10.37
C ASP A 367 -15.34 -8.99 -9.32
N LEU A 368 -14.66 -7.94 -9.77
CA LEU A 368 -14.27 -6.83 -8.91
C LEU A 368 -15.49 -6.00 -8.54
N SER A 369 -15.72 -5.85 -7.24
CA SER A 369 -16.73 -4.98 -6.66
C SER A 369 -16.06 -3.80 -5.96
N SER A 370 -16.81 -2.71 -5.79
CA SER A 370 -16.36 -1.55 -5.04
C SER A 370 -17.47 -1.05 -4.12
N ILE A 371 -17.13 -0.71 -2.89
CA ILE A 371 -18.03 -0.03 -1.95
C ILE A 371 -17.42 1.29 -1.51
N ILE A 372 -18.26 2.27 -1.20
CA ILE A 372 -17.84 3.50 -0.52
C ILE A 372 -18.24 3.34 0.94
N PRO A 373 -17.29 3.15 1.86
CA PRO A 373 -17.60 2.97 3.27
C PRO A 373 -18.20 4.23 3.88
N MET A 374 -19.05 4.08 4.90
CA MET A 374 -19.69 5.21 5.57
C MET A 374 -18.68 6.22 6.14
N TYR A 375 -17.56 5.73 6.68
CA TYR A 375 -16.51 6.57 7.23
C TYR A 375 -15.84 7.47 6.18
N SER A 376 -15.94 7.16 4.89
CA SER A 376 -15.24 7.88 3.81
C SER A 376 -15.63 9.36 3.80
N SER A 377 -16.92 9.64 3.98
CA SER A 377 -17.45 11.02 4.08
C SER A 377 -16.82 11.84 5.23
N SER A 378 -16.51 11.18 6.35
CA SER A 378 -15.93 11.84 7.53
C SER A 378 -14.49 12.32 7.32
N LEU A 379 -13.83 11.89 6.25
CA LEU A 379 -12.46 12.26 5.91
C LEU A 379 -12.36 13.56 5.09
N PHE A 380 -13.48 14.19 4.71
CA PHE A 380 -13.51 15.36 3.80
C PHE A 380 -14.12 16.64 4.41
N GLY A 381 -13.89 16.93 5.69
CA GLY A 381 -14.08 18.30 6.22
C GLY A 381 -15.47 18.68 6.76
N GLY A 382 -16.24 17.72 7.27
CA GLY A 382 -17.27 17.97 8.30
C GLY A 382 -18.73 17.89 7.88
N GLY A 383 -19.48 17.06 8.63
CA GLY A 383 -20.84 17.38 9.09
C GLY A 383 -22.02 16.96 8.22
N GLU A 384 -22.05 17.33 6.95
CA GLU A 384 -23.11 16.90 6.05
C GLU A 384 -22.61 15.68 5.30
N ALA A 385 -23.24 14.53 5.58
CA ALA A 385 -23.11 13.36 4.73
C ALA A 385 -23.29 13.83 3.28
N VAL A 386 -22.22 13.80 2.49
CA VAL A 386 -22.33 13.86 1.02
C VAL A 386 -23.41 12.85 0.71
N GLY A 387 -24.58 13.34 0.27
CA GLY A 387 -25.82 12.57 0.31
C GLY A 387 -25.56 11.17 -0.21
N LEU A 388 -25.78 10.17 0.66
CA LEU A 388 -25.70 8.74 0.37
C LEU A 388 -26.84 8.36 -0.59
N GLY A 389 -26.91 9.00 -1.76
CA GLY A 389 -27.39 8.31 -2.93
C GLY A 389 -26.45 7.13 -3.08
N ARG A 390 -26.99 5.90 -3.05
CA ARG A 390 -26.28 4.74 -3.58
C ARG A 390 -25.90 5.08 -5.02
N MET A 391 -24.75 5.73 -5.22
CA MET A 391 -24.10 5.75 -6.51
C MET A 391 -23.79 4.28 -6.75
N LYS A 392 -24.60 3.66 -7.61
CA LYS A 392 -24.17 2.42 -8.25
C LYS A 392 -22.83 2.77 -8.83
N SER A 393 -21.75 2.20 -8.30
CA SER A 393 -20.48 2.27 -9.00
C SER A 393 -20.78 1.77 -10.41
N GLU A 394 -20.40 2.55 -11.42
CA GLU A 394 -20.29 1.98 -12.74
C GLU A 394 -19.43 0.73 -12.57
N LYS A 395 -19.90 -0.40 -13.12
CA LYS A 395 -19.17 -1.66 -13.03
C LYS A 395 -17.71 -1.33 -13.36
N PRO A 396 -16.74 -1.67 -12.49
CA PRO A 396 -15.34 -1.52 -12.86
C PRO A 396 -15.19 -2.18 -14.23
N GLN A 397 -14.69 -1.41 -15.21
CA GLN A 397 -14.48 -1.96 -16.53
C GLN A 397 -13.63 -3.22 -16.33
N LYS A 398 -14.07 -4.35 -16.88
CA LYS A 398 -13.21 -5.52 -16.97
C LYS A 398 -11.90 -5.01 -17.55
N LEU A 399 -10.81 -5.10 -16.78
CA LEU A 399 -9.46 -4.84 -17.25
C LEU A 399 -9.13 -5.96 -18.24
N VAL A 400 -9.68 -5.83 -19.45
CA VAL A 400 -9.36 -6.68 -20.58
C VAL A 400 -8.03 -6.15 -21.10
N VAL A 401 -6.96 -6.85 -20.74
CA VAL A 401 -5.67 -6.70 -21.40
C VAL A 401 -5.90 -7.04 -22.88
N CYS A 402 -6.04 -6.00 -23.71
CA CYS A 402 -6.25 -6.14 -25.14
C CYS A 402 -4.97 -6.70 -25.78
N GLN A 403 -5.10 -7.80 -26.52
CA GLN A 403 -4.06 -8.24 -27.41
C GLN A 403 -3.94 -7.22 -28.55
N ASN A 404 -2.72 -6.81 -28.91
CA ASN A 404 -2.48 -6.34 -30.25
C ASN A 404 -2.91 -7.47 -31.22
N PRO A 405 -3.84 -7.24 -32.15
CA PRO A 405 -4.20 -8.24 -33.13
C PRO A 405 -2.95 -8.52 -33.96
N THR A 406 -2.37 -9.71 -33.78
CA THR A 406 -1.42 -10.26 -34.74
C THR A 406 -2.12 -10.27 -36.10
N LYS A 407 -1.60 -9.44 -37.02
CA LYS A 407 -2.02 -9.45 -38.43
C LYS A 407 -1.74 -10.85 -38.99
N SER A 408 -2.70 -11.75 -38.89
CA SER A 408 -2.81 -12.91 -39.78
C SER A 408 -3.42 -12.44 -41.10
N ALA A 409 -2.65 -11.63 -41.84
CA ALA A 409 -2.99 -11.36 -43.23
C ALA A 409 -2.50 -12.56 -44.06
N LYS A 410 -3.49 -13.32 -44.55
CA LYS A 410 -3.36 -14.29 -45.64
C LYS A 410 -2.48 -13.73 -46.76
N ARG A 411 -1.43 -14.46 -47.13
CA ARG A 411 -0.68 -14.23 -48.37
C ARG A 411 -1.34 -15.07 -49.46
N ASP A 412 -2.19 -14.43 -50.24
CA ASP A 412 -2.47 -14.87 -51.61
C ASP A 412 -1.33 -14.42 -52.53
N SER A 413 -1.03 -15.30 -53.46
CA SER A 413 -0.03 -15.21 -54.51
C SER A 413 -0.16 -13.97 -55.39
N LEU A 414 0.98 -13.36 -55.79
CA LEU A 414 1.28 -12.94 -57.16
C LEU A 414 2.75 -12.54 -57.31
N ARG A 415 3.21 -12.58 -58.56
CA ARG A 415 4.56 -12.84 -59.07
C ARG A 415 5.23 -11.55 -59.59
N GLU A 416 6.56 -11.62 -59.77
CA GLU A 416 7.46 -10.75 -60.59
C GLU A 416 7.93 -9.41 -59.97
N THR A 417 9.17 -8.91 -60.09
CA THR A 417 10.43 -9.30 -60.77
C THR A 417 11.63 -8.47 -60.22
N LYS A 418 12.80 -9.12 -60.13
CA LYS A 418 14.23 -8.67 -60.17
C LYS A 418 14.60 -7.16 -60.08
N ASN A 419 15.52 -6.79 -59.15
CA ASN A 419 16.98 -6.59 -59.41
C ASN A 419 17.78 -6.08 -58.18
N THR A 420 18.91 -6.74 -57.94
CA THR A 420 20.24 -6.34 -57.38
C THR A 420 20.43 -5.03 -56.59
N SER A 421 21.02 -5.08 -55.39
CA SER A 421 22.48 -5.00 -55.10
C SER A 421 22.79 -5.06 -53.60
N ALA A 422 23.99 -5.54 -53.25
CA ALA A 422 24.50 -5.75 -51.89
C ALA A 422 24.97 -4.46 -51.19
N ALA A 423 24.77 -4.37 -49.87
CA ALA A 423 25.80 -4.09 -48.86
C ALA A 423 25.17 -3.76 -47.48
N GLU A 424 25.94 -4.10 -46.43
CA GLU A 424 25.88 -3.64 -45.04
C GLU A 424 24.84 -4.26 -44.09
N ILE A 425 25.36 -5.17 -43.26
CA ILE A 425 24.79 -5.65 -42.01
C ILE A 425 25.03 -4.55 -40.99
N ASP A 426 23.98 -3.82 -40.63
CA ASP A 426 23.96 -2.99 -39.41
C ASP A 426 22.84 -3.49 -38.51
N SER A 427 23.25 -3.99 -37.34
CA SER A 427 22.37 -4.54 -36.31
C SER A 427 21.88 -3.41 -35.43
N GLN A 428 20.79 -2.75 -35.84
CA GLN A 428 19.98 -1.93 -34.96
C GLN A 428 18.52 -2.36 -35.07
N ALA A 429 18.16 -3.39 -34.30
CA ALA A 429 16.76 -3.59 -33.92
C ALA A 429 16.47 -2.65 -32.75
N SER A 430 16.13 -1.39 -33.08
CA SER A 430 15.48 -0.49 -32.14
C SER A 430 14.11 -1.08 -31.82
N LEU A 431 14.01 -1.76 -30.67
CA LEU A 431 12.72 -2.16 -30.11
C LEU A 431 12.05 -0.89 -29.58
N GLU A 432 11.01 -0.46 -30.26
CA GLU A 432 10.12 0.58 -29.76
C GLU A 432 9.50 0.16 -28.41
N PRO A 433 9.15 1.14 -27.53
CA PRO A 433 8.67 0.85 -26.18
C PRO A 433 7.39 0.03 -26.21
N ILE A 434 7.33 -1.03 -25.38
CA ILE A 434 6.07 -1.68 -25.03
C ILE A 434 5.33 -0.72 -24.07
N GLU A 435 4.36 0.02 -24.60
CA GLU A 435 3.40 0.78 -23.81
C GLU A 435 2.50 -0.19 -23.04
N ILE A 436 2.57 -0.14 -21.70
CA ILE A 436 1.73 -0.98 -20.84
C ILE A 436 0.30 -0.39 -20.71
N PHE A 437 0.05 0.84 -21.18
CA PHE A 437 -1.27 1.42 -21.42
C PHE A 437 -1.17 2.53 -22.48
N PRO A 438 -2.13 2.68 -23.43
CA PRO A 438 -2.32 3.97 -24.10
C PRO A 438 -2.83 4.99 -23.07
N ASP A 439 -2.33 6.24 -23.13
CA ASP A 439 -2.70 7.39 -22.28
C ASP A 439 -4.24 7.66 -22.25
N ASP A 440 -4.96 7.04 -23.17
CA ASP A 440 -6.37 7.21 -23.50
C ASP A 440 -7.33 6.45 -22.56
N VAL A 441 -6.82 5.56 -21.69
CA VAL A 441 -7.66 4.70 -20.81
C VAL A 441 -7.64 5.15 -19.34
N VAL A 442 -6.84 6.17 -19.00
CA VAL A 442 -7.01 6.89 -17.73
C VAL A 442 -7.96 8.05 -17.99
N ILE A 443 -9.17 8.00 -17.43
CA ILE A 443 -10.03 9.19 -17.35
C ILE A 443 -9.31 10.20 -16.46
N LYS A 444 -8.56 11.12 -17.08
CA LYS A 444 -8.00 12.30 -16.43
C LYS A 444 -9.17 13.22 -16.13
N PHE A 445 -9.62 13.30 -14.88
CA PHE A 445 -10.50 14.39 -14.46
C PHE A 445 -9.75 15.70 -14.67
N THR A 446 -10.28 16.56 -15.52
CA THR A 446 -9.73 17.91 -15.69
C THR A 446 -10.33 18.83 -14.64
N PRO A 447 -9.60 19.84 -14.13
CA PRO A 447 -10.12 20.80 -13.15
C PRO A 447 -11.34 21.63 -13.61
N GLU A 448 -11.80 21.45 -14.85
CA GLU A 448 -12.79 22.27 -15.53
C GLU A 448 -14.20 21.64 -15.59
N ASP A 449 -14.34 20.39 -15.09
CA ASP A 449 -15.63 19.71 -14.96
C ASP A 449 -16.49 20.38 -13.87
N LYS A 450 -17.17 21.46 -14.24
CA LYS A 450 -18.07 22.21 -13.35
C LYS A 450 -19.23 21.31 -12.92
N PRO A 451 -19.54 21.21 -11.61
CA PRO A 451 -20.74 20.51 -11.16
C PRO A 451 -21.99 21.20 -11.71
N LEU A 452 -22.92 20.39 -12.22
CA LEU A 452 -24.27 20.81 -12.61
C LEU A 452 -24.90 21.63 -11.48
N SER A 453 -25.19 22.91 -11.75
CA SER A 453 -25.90 23.78 -10.81
C SER A 453 -27.33 23.28 -10.65
N MET A 454 -27.67 22.67 -9.52
CA MET A 454 -29.05 22.48 -9.12
C MET A 454 -29.59 23.79 -8.53
N LYS A 455 -30.56 24.41 -9.21
CA LYS A 455 -31.36 25.51 -8.64
C LYS A 455 -32.35 24.92 -7.65
N PHE A 456 -32.29 25.37 -6.40
CA PHE A 456 -33.32 25.06 -5.40
C PHE A 456 -34.49 26.05 -5.53
N SER A 457 -35.71 25.53 -5.65
CA SER A 457 -36.92 26.29 -5.39
C SER A 457 -37.11 26.42 -3.89
N SER A 458 -37.14 27.66 -3.41
CA SER A 458 -37.53 28.01 -2.05
C SER A 458 -39.01 27.71 -1.86
N GLU A 459 -39.35 26.70 -1.05
CA GLU A 459 -40.55 26.65 -0.19
C GLU A 459 -40.71 25.25 0.43
N SER A 460 -40.35 25.12 1.71
CA SER A 460 -41.11 24.31 2.67
C SER A 460 -40.59 24.61 4.08
N GLN A 461 -41.41 25.31 4.85
CA GLN A 461 -41.21 25.59 6.27
C GLN A 461 -41.29 24.27 7.07
N ILE A 462 -40.38 24.09 8.04
CA ILE A 462 -40.46 23.05 9.07
C ILE A 462 -40.63 23.74 10.44
N PRO A 463 -41.47 23.25 11.36
CA PRO A 463 -41.87 23.97 12.56
C PRO A 463 -40.83 23.87 13.69
N THR A 464 -40.66 24.98 14.43
CA THR A 464 -39.85 25.08 15.64
C THR A 464 -40.59 24.47 16.85
N PRO A 465 -39.96 23.64 17.70
CA PRO A 465 -40.56 23.25 18.98
C PRO A 465 -40.32 24.30 20.07
N ALA A 466 -41.36 24.54 20.86
CA ALA A 466 -41.45 25.58 21.88
C ALA A 466 -40.59 25.34 23.12
N LEU A 467 -40.06 26.44 23.66
CA LEU A 467 -39.47 26.58 24.99
C LEU A 467 -40.53 26.60 26.12
N GLY A 468 -40.17 26.04 27.27
CA GLY A 468 -40.78 26.27 28.59
C GLY A 468 -40.62 25.01 29.48
N ARG A 469 -40.20 25.02 30.75
CA ARG A 469 -40.04 26.05 31.78
C ARG A 469 -38.99 25.60 32.82
N SER A 470 -38.53 26.59 33.57
CA SER A 470 -37.60 26.62 34.71
C SER A 470 -37.98 25.80 35.95
N ILE A 471 -36.97 25.23 36.63
CA ILE A 471 -36.70 25.23 38.09
C ILE A 471 -35.17 24.97 38.19
N GLY A 472 -34.27 25.73 38.81
CA GLY A 472 -34.36 26.73 39.86
C GLY A 472 -33.85 26.14 41.18
N GLU A 473 -32.53 25.94 41.36
CA GLU A 473 -31.91 25.90 42.70
C GLU A 473 -30.38 26.09 42.65
N GLU A 474 -29.91 27.11 43.36
CA GLU A 474 -28.52 27.51 43.59
C GLU A 474 -27.85 26.60 44.62
N ILE A 475 -26.58 26.26 44.41
CA ILE A 475 -25.68 25.82 45.48
C ILE A 475 -24.42 26.69 45.44
N LYS A 476 -24.24 27.49 46.49
CA LYS A 476 -23.03 28.31 46.76
C LYS A 476 -21.85 27.42 47.18
N PRO A 477 -20.59 27.83 46.89
CA PRO A 477 -19.42 27.13 47.36
C PRO A 477 -19.11 27.49 48.82
N LYS A 478 -18.63 26.51 49.60
CA LYS A 478 -18.00 26.73 50.89
C LYS A 478 -16.48 26.82 50.73
N GLU A 479 -15.91 27.73 51.50
CA GLU A 479 -14.49 27.94 51.77
C GLU A 479 -13.78 26.68 52.29
#